data_AF-A0A972V2L5-F1
#
_entry.id   AF-A0A972V2L5-F1
#
_cell.length_a   1.000
_cell.length_b   1.000
_cell.length_c   1.000
_cell.angle_alpha   90.00
_cell.angle_beta   90.00
_cell.angle_gamma   90.00
#
_symmetry.space_group_name_H-M   'P 1'
#
loop_
_entity.id
_entity.type
_entity.pdbx_description
1 polymer ?
#
loop_
_entity_poly.entity_id
_entity_poly.type
_entity_poly.pdbx_seq_one_letter_code
_entity_poly.pdbx_strand_id
1 'polypeptide(L)'
;MISQDVVTDPPKKMLRIQGQKGFLEWHVNFNQDGDAVIWQYNSNSANTNVLPKKRTDDFKWEVEHLSKIMDGRVKKSPISLERGLDTMMVIAAAHLSHQQKRVMHIDYSKGYMLDAIRGM
;
A
#
# COMPACT_ATOMS: atom_id res chain seq x y z
N MET A 1 -4.99 19.46 7.21
CA MET A 1 -5.96 19.24 6.12
C MET A 1 -5.92 17.77 5.75
N ILE A 2 -6.88 16.98 6.24
CA ILE A 2 -7.05 15.60 5.78
C ILE A 2 -7.89 15.71 4.52
N SER A 3 -7.22 15.68 3.37
CA SER A 3 -7.88 15.51 2.08
C SER A 3 -7.63 14.06 1.69
N GLN A 4 -8.65 13.22 1.86
CA GLN A 4 -8.69 11.97 1.11
C GLN A 4 -9.33 12.31 -0.22
N ASP A 5 -8.51 12.49 -1.23
CA ASP A 5 -8.96 12.58 -2.61
C ASP A 5 -7.98 11.82 -3.49
N VAL A 6 -8.47 11.25 -4.58
CA VAL A 6 -7.61 10.61 -5.58
C VAL A 6 -6.95 11.77 -6.34
N VAL A 7 -5.75 12.19 -5.91
CA VAL A 7 -5.07 13.48 -6.19
C VAL A 7 -4.70 13.73 -7.68
N THR A 8 -5.28 12.99 -8.62
CA THR A 8 -4.95 13.06 -10.05
C THR A 8 -6.24 13.07 -10.88
N ASP A 9 -6.32 13.93 -11.89
CA ASP A 9 -7.36 13.87 -12.93
C ASP A 9 -6.71 13.52 -14.29
N PRO A 10 -6.99 12.34 -14.87
CA PRO A 10 -7.85 11.29 -14.33
C PRO A 10 -7.20 10.55 -13.13
N PRO A 11 -8.01 9.95 -12.24
CA PRO A 11 -7.54 9.14 -11.11
C PRO A 11 -6.56 8.03 -11.52
N LYS A 12 -5.31 8.09 -11.05
CA LYS A 12 -4.30 7.06 -11.25
C LYS A 12 -4.03 6.34 -9.94
N LYS A 13 -4.35 5.05 -9.92
CA LYS A 13 -4.03 4.13 -8.83
C LYS A 13 -3.03 3.11 -9.35
N MET A 14 -1.75 3.34 -9.04
CA MET A 14 -0.68 2.46 -9.48
C MET A 14 0.37 2.27 -8.40
N LEU A 15 1.06 1.14 -8.46
CA LEU A 15 2.26 0.85 -7.70
C LEU A 15 3.38 0.56 -8.70
N ARG A 16 4.58 1.10 -8.48
CA ARG A 16 5.79 0.72 -9.23
C ARG A 16 6.88 0.29 -8.26
N ILE A 17 7.47 -0.87 -8.54
CA ILE A 17 8.68 -1.36 -7.91
C ILE A 17 9.78 -1.30 -8.97
N GLN A 18 10.81 -0.49 -8.72
CA GLN A 18 11.95 -0.30 -9.63
C GLN A 18 13.18 -1.01 -9.07
N GLY A 19 13.76 -1.92 -9.85
CA GLY A 19 15.06 -2.53 -9.59
C GLY A 19 16.11 -2.08 -10.59
N GLN A 20 17.35 -2.52 -10.39
CA GLN A 20 18.47 -2.21 -11.29
C GLN A 20 18.31 -2.81 -12.70
N LYS A 21 17.61 -3.94 -12.82
CA LYS A 21 17.46 -4.70 -14.07
C LYS A 21 16.09 -4.52 -14.73
N GLY A 22 15.23 -3.66 -14.20
CA GLY A 22 13.87 -3.49 -14.72
C GLY A 22 12.88 -3.07 -13.66
N PHE A 23 11.60 -3.26 -13.94
CA PHE A 23 10.51 -2.80 -13.08
C PHE A 23 9.34 -3.77 -13.07
N LEU A 24 8.48 -3.60 -12.06
CA LEU A 24 7.14 -4.15 -12.01
C LEU A 24 6.18 -3.03 -11.64
N GLU A 25 5.11 -2.90 -12.42
CA GLU A 25 4.01 -1.99 -12.18
C GLU A 25 2.72 -2.77 -12.00
N TRP A 26 1.89 -2.30 -11.08
CA TRP A 26 0.50 -2.71 -10.96
C TRP A 26 -0.37 -1.49 -11.20
N HIS A 27 -1.29 -1.58 -12.16
CA HIS A 27 -2.26 -0.56 -12.50
C HIS A 27 -3.66 -1.06 -12.14
N VAL A 28 -4.33 -0.34 -11.25
CA VAL A 28 -5.69 -0.65 -10.85
C VAL A 28 -6.66 -0.09 -11.88
N ASN A 29 -7.66 -0.88 -12.27
CA ASN A 29 -8.63 -0.54 -13.32
C ASN A 29 -7.94 -0.10 -14.62
N PHE A 30 -6.98 -0.90 -15.07
CA PHE A 30 -6.20 -0.63 -16.28
C PHE A 30 -7.07 -0.51 -17.53
N ASN A 31 -8.09 -1.38 -17.64
CA ASN A 31 -9.10 -1.34 -18.68
C ASN A 31 -10.44 -1.92 -18.17
N GLN A 32 -11.39 -2.18 -19.08
CA GLN A 32 -12.69 -2.78 -18.74
C GLN A 32 -12.59 -4.22 -18.22
N ASP A 33 -11.48 -4.91 -18.51
CA ASP A 33 -11.28 -6.31 -18.13
C ASP A 33 -10.72 -6.46 -16.71
N GLY A 34 -10.04 -5.43 -16.18
CA GLY A 34 -9.59 -5.40 -14.78
C GLY A 34 -8.30 -4.64 -14.55
N ASP A 35 -7.48 -5.17 -13.64
CA ASP A 35 -6.18 -4.61 -13.28
C ASP A 35 -5.09 -5.14 -14.23
N ALA A 36 -3.94 -4.48 -14.31
CA ALA A 36 -2.80 -4.99 -15.08
C ALA A 36 -1.52 -5.02 -14.24
N VAL A 37 -0.74 -6.10 -14.42
CA VAL A 37 0.65 -6.17 -13.99
C VAL A 37 1.53 -6.02 -15.23
N ILE A 38 2.36 -4.99 -15.24
CA ILE A 38 3.29 -4.67 -16.34
C ILE A 38 4.70 -4.81 -15.82
N TRP A 39 5.57 -5.58 -16.47
CA TRP A 39 6.95 -5.73 -16.01
C TRP A 39 7.94 -5.78 -17.15
N GLN A 40 9.17 -5.39 -16.82
CA GLN A 40 10.30 -5.43 -17.72
C GLN A 40 11.51 -6.04 -17.00
N TYR A 41 12.30 -6.83 -17.72
CA TYR A 41 13.55 -7.39 -17.22
C TYR A 41 14.63 -7.32 -18.29
N ASN A 42 15.85 -6.93 -17.91
CA ASN A 42 17.06 -6.84 -18.74
C ASN A 42 16.87 -6.07 -20.06
N SER A 43 16.21 -4.92 -20.02
CA SER A 43 15.99 -4.06 -21.21
C SER A 43 15.21 -4.71 -22.37
N ASN A 44 14.53 -5.83 -22.11
CA ASN A 44 13.57 -6.42 -23.06
C ASN A 44 12.31 -5.56 -23.17
N SER A 45 11.44 -5.86 -24.12
CA SER A 45 10.10 -5.29 -24.19
C SER A 45 9.31 -5.57 -22.91
N ALA A 46 8.48 -4.60 -22.49
CA ALA A 46 7.60 -4.78 -21.36
C ALA A 46 6.54 -5.86 -21.67
N ASN A 47 6.25 -6.68 -20.66
CA ASN A 47 5.19 -7.67 -20.69
C ASN A 47 3.99 -7.13 -19.92
N THR A 48 2.79 -7.47 -20.36
CA THR A 48 1.54 -7.06 -19.71
C THR A 48 0.70 -8.30 -19.43
N ASN A 49 0.24 -8.45 -18.20
CA ASN A 49 -0.74 -9.44 -17.81
C ASN A 49 -1.96 -8.74 -17.20
N VAL A 50 -3.12 -8.90 -17.83
CA VAL A 50 -4.39 -8.36 -17.32
C VAL A 50 -4.99 -9.37 -16.35
N LEU A 51 -5.28 -8.92 -15.13
CA LEU A 51 -5.89 -9.69 -14.07
C LEU A 51 -7.40 -9.37 -14.03
N PRO A 52 -8.26 -10.32 -14.43
CA PRO A 52 -9.69 -10.10 -14.39
C PRO A 52 -10.16 -9.83 -12.97
N LYS A 53 -10.97 -8.79 -12.79
CA LYS A 53 -11.43 -8.37 -11.47
C LYS A 53 -12.91 -8.02 -11.48
N LYS A 54 -13.65 -8.55 -10.49
CA LYS A 54 -15.02 -8.15 -10.22
C LYS A 54 -15.08 -7.22 -9.01
N ARG A 55 -16.10 -6.37 -8.97
CA ARG A 55 -16.36 -5.48 -7.81
C ARG A 55 -16.52 -6.25 -6.50
N THR A 56 -17.05 -7.47 -6.56
CA THR A 56 -17.18 -8.37 -5.40
C THR A 56 -15.84 -8.78 -4.81
N ASP A 57 -14.78 -8.80 -5.63
CA ASP A 57 -13.46 -9.27 -5.21
C ASP A 57 -12.74 -8.27 -4.29
N ASP A 58 -13.22 -7.01 -4.22
CA ASP A 58 -12.64 -5.96 -3.38
C ASP A 58 -12.71 -6.29 -1.87
N PHE A 59 -13.76 -7.00 -1.43
CA PHE A 59 -13.97 -7.31 -0.01
C PHE A 59 -14.10 -8.79 0.29
N LYS A 60 -14.43 -9.61 -0.72
CA LYS A 60 -14.65 -11.05 -0.53
C LYS A 60 -13.50 -11.71 0.21
N TRP A 61 -12.26 -11.43 -0.22
CA TRP A 61 -11.08 -12.04 0.36
C TRP A 61 -10.80 -11.55 1.78
N GLU A 62 -11.09 -10.29 2.10
CA GLU A 62 -10.94 -9.75 3.45
C GLU A 62 -11.94 -10.39 4.42
N VAL A 63 -13.20 -10.53 4.01
CA VAL A 63 -14.25 -11.18 4.82
C VAL A 63 -13.92 -12.66 5.05
N GLU A 64 -13.51 -13.37 4.01
CA GLU A 64 -13.05 -14.77 4.14
C GLU A 64 -11.84 -14.89 5.06
N HIS A 65 -10.92 -13.93 5.01
CA HIS A 65 -9.74 -13.89 5.88
C HIS A 65 -10.13 -13.67 7.35
N LEU A 66 -11.06 -12.75 7.64
CA LEU A 66 -11.60 -12.56 8.99
C LEU A 66 -12.27 -13.83 9.54
N SER A 67 -13.03 -14.52 8.70
CA SER A 67 -13.62 -15.82 9.07
C SER A 67 -12.55 -16.84 9.47
N LYS A 68 -11.46 -16.95 8.69
CA LYS A 68 -10.33 -17.84 9.01
C LYS A 68 -9.61 -17.46 10.32
N ILE A 69 -9.60 -16.18 10.70
CA ILE A 69 -9.07 -15.73 12.00
C ILE A 69 -9.98 -16.20 13.13
N MET A 70 -11.29 -16.00 13.00
CA MET A 70 -12.28 -16.42 14.01
C MET A 70 -12.26 -17.95 14.22
N ASP A 71 -12.05 -18.71 13.15
CA ASP A 71 -11.87 -20.16 13.19
C ASP A 71 -10.51 -20.62 13.75
N GLY A 72 -9.62 -19.69 14.11
CA GLY A 72 -8.27 -19.98 14.61
C GLY A 72 -7.29 -20.54 13.55
N ARG A 73 -7.69 -20.57 12.27
CA ARG A 73 -6.85 -21.06 11.15
C ARG A 73 -5.76 -20.08 10.77
N VAL A 74 -5.97 -18.79 11.03
CA VAL A 74 -5.00 -17.72 10.82
C VAL A 74 -4.71 -17.04 12.17
N LYS A 75 -3.45 -17.06 12.58
CA LYS A 75 -3.00 -16.39 13.83
C LYS A 75 -2.39 -15.01 13.59
N LYS A 76 -1.86 -14.76 12.39
CA LYS A 76 -1.23 -13.49 12.01
C LYS A 76 -1.96 -12.92 10.81
N SER A 77 -2.57 -11.75 10.98
CA SER A 77 -3.33 -11.07 9.94
C SER A 77 -2.49 -9.98 9.29
N PRO A 78 -2.41 -9.88 7.95
CA PRO A 78 -1.82 -8.73 7.27
C PRO A 78 -2.64 -7.44 7.49
N ILE A 79 -3.91 -7.56 7.89
CA ILE A 79 -4.82 -6.44 8.20
C ILE A 79 -5.08 -6.34 9.71
N SER A 80 -4.11 -6.70 10.55
CA SER A 80 -4.25 -6.56 12.01
C SER A 80 -4.27 -5.09 12.43
N LEU A 81 -4.75 -4.83 13.66
CA LEU A 81 -4.76 -3.48 14.22
C LEU A 81 -3.35 -2.87 14.26
N GLU A 82 -2.34 -3.67 14.63
CA GLU A 82 -0.95 -3.26 14.68
C GLU A 82 -0.45 -2.80 13.30
N ARG A 83 -0.86 -3.46 12.21
CA ARG A 83 -0.54 -3.01 10.83
C ARG A 83 -1.23 -1.71 10.46
N GLY A 84 -2.45 -1.51 10.95
CA GLY A 84 -3.13 -0.22 10.86
C GLY A 84 -2.36 0.88 11.59
N LEU A 85 -1.88 0.59 12.81
CA LEU A 85 -1.10 1.53 13.61
C LEU A 85 0.28 1.83 13.00
N ASP A 86 0.97 0.83 12.45
CA ASP A 86 2.22 1.02 11.68
C ASP A 86 1.98 2.03 10.54
N THR A 87 0.87 1.89 9.81
CA THR A 87 0.49 2.81 8.73
C THR A 87 0.25 4.22 9.24
N MET A 88 -0.45 4.37 10.36
CA MET A 88 -0.72 5.67 10.97
C MET A 88 0.56 6.37 11.45
N MET A 89 1.56 5.62 11.93
CA MET A 89 2.87 6.19 12.28
C MET A 89 3.58 6.80 11.08
N VAL A 90 3.52 6.15 9.91
CA VAL A 90 4.07 6.71 8.65
C VAL A 90 3.35 7.98 8.24
N ILE A 91 2.01 8.00 8.30
CA ILE A 91 1.19 9.18 8.00
C ILE A 91 1.54 10.33 8.95
N ALA A 92 1.61 10.07 10.26
CA ALA A 92 1.97 11.07 11.26
C ALA A 92 3.38 11.61 11.04
N ALA A 93 4.36 10.74 10.74
CA ALA A 93 5.73 11.14 10.45
C ALA A 93 5.83 11.99 9.18
N ALA A 94 5.06 11.68 8.14
CA ALA A 94 4.99 12.50 6.92
C ALA A 94 4.42 13.91 7.19
N HIS A 95 3.35 14.01 8.00
CA HIS A 95 2.81 15.30 8.42
C HIS A 95 3.83 16.13 9.23
N LEU A 96 4.49 15.50 10.21
CA LEU A 96 5.51 16.17 11.02
C LEU A 96 6.73 16.58 10.18
N SER A 97 7.17 15.72 9.25
CA SER A 97 8.23 16.00 8.29
C SER A 97 7.90 17.23 7.46
N HIS A 98 6.66 17.32 6.96
CA HIS A 98 6.22 18.48 6.19
C HIS A 98 6.15 19.76 7.03
N GLN A 99 5.65 19.68 8.27
CA GLN A 99 5.51 20.81 9.17
C GLN A 99 6.88 21.38 9.59
N GLN A 100 7.82 20.50 9.93
CA GLN A 100 9.15 20.88 10.43
C GLN A 100 10.21 21.00 9.32
N LYS A 101 9.85 20.70 8.07
CA LYS A 101 10.73 20.76 6.90
C LYS A 101 12.02 19.95 7.06
N ARG A 102 11.93 18.79 7.72
CA ARG A 102 13.06 17.88 7.93
C ARG A 102 12.62 16.43 7.92
N VAL A 103 13.56 15.53 7.63
CA VAL A 103 13.34 14.09 7.65
C VAL A 103 13.01 13.63 9.06
N MET A 104 12.01 12.74 9.17
CA MET A 104 11.59 12.11 10.42
C MET A 104 11.93 10.62 10.40
N HIS A 105 12.33 10.10 11.56
CA HIS A 105 12.54 8.69 11.84
C HIS A 105 11.47 8.19 12.82
N ILE A 106 10.97 6.97 12.61
CA ILE A 106 10.01 6.31 13.50
C ILE A 106 10.76 5.24 14.30
N ASP A 107 10.82 5.41 15.61
CA ASP A 107 11.36 4.42 16.55
C ASP A 107 10.23 3.50 17.03
N TYR A 108 10.01 2.40 16.30
CA TYR A 108 8.97 1.42 16.62
C TYR A 108 9.14 0.76 18.01
N SER A 109 10.32 0.84 18.64
CA SER A 109 10.52 0.31 20.00
C SER A 109 9.75 1.10 21.07
N LYS A 110 9.33 2.33 20.77
CA LYS A 110 8.55 3.21 21.65
C LYS A 110 7.03 3.02 21.50
N GLY A 111 6.61 2.08 20.67
CA GLY A 111 5.21 1.84 20.37
C GLY A 111 4.59 2.95 19.51
N TYR A 112 3.25 3.01 19.51
CA TYR A 112 2.45 3.86 18.62
C TYR A 112 2.13 5.22 19.22
N MET A 113 3.17 5.98 19.58
CA MET A 113 3.05 7.33 20.19
C MET A 113 3.79 8.37 19.37
N LEU A 114 3.38 9.64 19.44
CA LEU A 114 4.05 10.73 18.72
C LEU A 114 5.54 10.89 19.11
N ASP A 115 5.89 10.60 20.37
CA ASP A 115 7.28 10.64 20.87
C ASP A 115 8.22 9.62 20.21
N ALA A 116 7.65 8.62 19.53
CA ALA A 116 8.39 7.67 18.71
C ALA A 116 8.89 8.31 17.40
N ILE A 117 8.36 9.48 17.01
CA ILE A 117 8.73 10.18 15.77
C ILE A 117 9.72 11.29 16.10
N ARG A 118 10.92 11.22 15.52
CA ARG A 118 12.02 12.13 15.83
C ARG A 118 12.64 12.65 14.54
N GLY A 119 12.96 13.93 14.51
CA GLY A 119 13.76 14.46 13.40
C GLY A 119 15.20 13.97 13.50
N MET A 120 15.83 13.81 12.33
CA MET A 120 17.26 13.63 12.22
C MET A 120 18.01 14.87 12.75
#